data_AF-A0A8S0FQV6-F1
#
_entry.id   AF-A0A8S0FQV6-F1
#
_cell.length_a   1.000
_cell.length_b   1.000
_cell.length_c   1.000
_cell.angle_alpha   90.00
_cell.angle_beta   90.00
_cell.angle_gamma   90.00
#
_symmetry.space_group_name_H-M   'P 1'
#
loop_
_entity.id
_entity.type
_entity.pdbx_description
1 polymer ?
#
loop_
_entity_poly.entity_id
_entity_poly.type
_entity_poly.pdbx_seq_one_letter_code
_entity_poly.pdbx_strand_id
1 'polypeptide(L)'
;MLKGAVIQLTPQTEAVRSEDAPVAPRDNTLPDLSDDRGWSFDISSLKVADSVLVFQHEDDEQVTIRNIRLQMEQDPQHRGSFEFSGRVNRDQRDLTLSLNGTVDASDYPHDLTAAIEQINWQLQGADLPKQGIQGQSGMGVSRPSGRSHINAFHLTKSV
;
A
#
# COMPACT_ATOMS: atom_id res chain seq x y z
N MET A 1 -1.45 -8.28 -15.50
CA MET A 1 -2.31 -7.09 -15.34
C MET A 1 -3.57 -7.49 -14.57
N LEU A 2 -3.85 -6.80 -13.47
CA LEU A 2 -5.04 -6.95 -12.65
C LEU A 2 -5.99 -5.78 -12.96
N LYS A 3 -7.24 -6.06 -13.33
CA LYS A 3 -8.22 -5.01 -13.67
C LYS A 3 -9.53 -5.27 -12.95
N GLY A 4 -10.13 -4.23 -12.38
CA GLY A 4 -11.44 -4.35 -11.72
C GLY A 4 -11.41 -5.20 -10.45
N ALA A 5 -10.23 -5.36 -9.84
CA ALA A 5 -10.12 -6.16 -8.62
C ALA A 5 -10.77 -5.45 -7.45
N VAL A 6 -11.38 -6.25 -6.58
CA VAL A 6 -11.89 -5.80 -5.28
C VAL A 6 -11.01 -6.43 -4.22
N ILE A 7 -10.26 -5.60 -3.51
CA ILE A 7 -9.42 -6.02 -2.40
C ILE A 7 -10.14 -5.59 -1.12
N GLN A 8 -10.35 -6.52 -0.20
CA GLN A 8 -11.00 -6.28 1.08
C GLN A 8 -10.02 -6.60 2.19
N LEU A 9 -9.74 -5.58 3.01
CA LEU A 9 -8.92 -5.67 4.21
C LEU A 9 -9.79 -5.18 5.36
N THR A 10 -10.68 -6.05 5.81
CA THR A 10 -11.62 -5.79 6.91
C THR A 10 -11.52 -6.91 7.95
N PRO A 11 -11.95 -6.71 9.20
CA PRO A 11 -11.89 -7.75 10.23
C PRO A 11 -12.57 -9.06 9.81
N GLN A 12 -13.64 -8.98 9.02
CA GLN A 12 -14.38 -10.15 8.52
C GLN A 12 -13.59 -10.97 7.49
N THR A 13 -12.52 -10.41 6.93
CA THR A 13 -11.61 -11.08 5.98
C THR A 13 -10.33 -11.59 6.63
N GLU A 14 -10.14 -11.38 7.94
CA GLU A 14 -8.98 -11.91 8.65
C GLU A 14 -8.96 -13.44 8.63
N ALA A 15 -7.76 -14.00 8.58
CA ALA A 15 -7.57 -15.44 8.57
C ALA A 15 -8.00 -16.05 9.91
N VAL A 16 -9.20 -16.62 9.96
CA VAL A 16 -9.65 -17.39 11.11
C VAL A 16 -8.90 -18.73 11.11
N ARG A 17 -7.99 -18.92 12.07
CA ARG A 17 -7.51 -20.27 12.40
C ARG A 17 -8.63 -20.96 13.19
N SER A 18 -9.22 -21.99 12.60
CA SER A 18 -10.20 -22.83 13.29
C SER A 18 -9.55 -23.43 14.55
N GLU A 19 -10.29 -23.55 15.64
CA GLU A 19 -9.82 -24.16 16.89
C GLU A 19 -9.38 -25.63 16.68
N ASP A 20 -9.99 -26.30 15.71
CA ASP A 20 -9.65 -27.67 15.26
C ASP A 20 -8.69 -27.71 14.07
N ALA A 21 -8.04 -26.59 13.71
CA ALA A 21 -7.08 -26.58 12.63
C ALA A 21 -5.95 -27.58 12.93
N PRO A 22 -5.55 -28.44 11.96
CA PRO A 22 -4.52 -29.45 12.19
C PRO A 22 -3.26 -28.86 12.82
N VAL A 23 -2.94 -29.31 14.04
CA VAL A 23 -1.68 -28.94 14.70
C VAL A 23 -0.57 -29.75 14.03
N ALA A 24 0.42 -29.06 13.47
CA ALA A 24 1.57 -29.72 12.87
C ALA A 24 2.25 -30.64 13.91
N PRO A 25 2.58 -31.90 13.55
CA PRO A 25 3.30 -32.80 14.44
C PRO A 25 4.63 -32.19 14.89
N ARG A 26 5.01 -32.45 16.16
CA ARG A 26 6.17 -31.82 16.84
C ARG A 26 7.54 -32.12 16.23
N ASP A 27 7.63 -33.07 15.30
CA ASP A 27 8.85 -33.44 14.59
C ASP A 27 8.68 -33.20 13.09
N ASN A 28 8.56 -31.93 12.69
CA ASN A 28 8.86 -31.56 11.33
C ASN A 28 10.34 -31.19 11.24
N THR A 29 11.17 -32.10 10.73
CA THR A 29 12.57 -31.84 10.38
C THR A 29 12.71 -31.14 9.03
N LEU A 30 11.60 -30.78 8.38
CA LEU A 30 11.64 -29.74 7.35
C LEU A 30 11.87 -28.42 8.10
N PRO A 31 12.75 -27.52 7.60
CA PRO A 31 12.91 -26.21 8.20
C PRO A 31 11.52 -25.64 8.40
N ASP A 32 11.23 -25.24 9.64
CA ASP A 32 10.08 -24.43 10.00
C ASP A 32 9.95 -23.39 8.90
N LEU A 33 8.96 -23.56 8.01
CA LEU A 33 8.73 -22.62 6.93
C LEU A 33 8.43 -21.35 7.69
N SER A 34 9.43 -20.47 7.76
CA SER A 34 9.44 -19.36 8.69
C SER A 34 8.10 -18.64 8.58
N ASP A 35 7.58 -18.20 9.72
CA ASP A 35 6.45 -17.27 9.79
C ASP A 35 6.70 -15.99 8.94
N ASP A 36 7.91 -15.83 8.39
CA ASP A 36 8.20 -15.11 7.15
C ASP A 36 7.46 -15.74 5.96
N ARG A 37 6.13 -15.64 5.95
CA ARG A 37 5.40 -15.36 4.71
C ARG A 37 5.79 -13.97 4.24
N GLY A 38 7.06 -13.84 3.87
CA GLY A 38 7.54 -12.77 3.06
C GLY A 38 6.76 -12.76 1.75
N TRP A 39 6.50 -11.57 1.22
CA TRP A 39 5.89 -11.42 -0.09
C TRP A 39 6.70 -12.22 -1.12
N SER A 40 6.19 -13.36 -1.59
CA SER A 40 6.82 -14.16 -2.65
C SER A 40 6.33 -13.70 -4.01
N PHE A 41 6.68 -12.47 -4.40
CA PHE A 41 6.33 -11.96 -5.72
C PHE A 41 7.60 -11.74 -6.55
N ASP A 42 8.03 -12.78 -7.26
CA ASP A 42 8.93 -12.63 -8.42
C ASP A 42 8.13 -12.07 -9.60
N ILE A 43 7.68 -10.81 -9.47
CA ILE A 43 6.90 -10.10 -10.47
C ILE A 43 7.75 -8.95 -10.99
N SER A 44 8.28 -9.10 -12.21
CA SER A 44 9.05 -8.04 -12.87
C SER A 44 8.20 -6.81 -13.23
N SER A 45 6.89 -6.98 -13.42
CA SER A 45 5.97 -5.86 -13.62
C SER A 45 4.56 -6.16 -13.11
N LEU A 46 4.02 -5.26 -12.28
CA LEU A 46 2.65 -5.30 -11.80
C LEU A 46 1.89 -4.09 -12.32
N LYS A 47 0.78 -4.36 -13.00
CA LYS A 47 -0.18 -3.35 -13.42
C LYS A 47 -1.55 -3.63 -12.82
N VAL A 48 -2.04 -2.74 -11.99
CA VAL A 48 -3.39 -2.70 -11.43
C VAL A 48 -4.15 -1.55 -12.08
N ALA A 49 -5.38 -1.79 -12.51
CA ALA A 49 -6.24 -0.78 -13.11
C ALA A 49 -7.68 -0.91 -12.62
N ASP A 50 -8.37 0.21 -12.53
CA ASP A 50 -9.81 0.32 -12.24
C ASP A 50 -10.25 -0.52 -11.03
N SER A 51 -9.39 -0.62 -10.02
CA SER A 51 -9.60 -1.49 -8.86
C SER A 51 -10.13 -0.72 -7.66
N VAL A 52 -10.65 -1.46 -6.68
CA VAL A 52 -11.23 -0.93 -5.45
C VAL A 52 -10.59 -1.62 -4.25
N LEU A 53 -10.18 -0.83 -3.26
CA LEU A 53 -9.77 -1.30 -1.95
C LEU A 53 -10.81 -0.86 -0.94
N VAL A 54 -11.32 -1.83 -0.18
CA VAL A 54 -12.15 -1.61 0.99
C VAL A 54 -11.28 -1.93 2.20
N PHE A 55 -11.02 -0.92 3.02
CA PHE A 55 -10.16 -1.04 4.19
C PHE A 55 -10.94 -0.67 5.45
N GLN A 56 -10.84 -1.50 6.48
CA GLN A 56 -11.36 -1.24 7.81
C GLN A 56 -10.36 -1.78 8.83
N HIS A 57 -9.99 -0.96 9.80
CA HIS A 57 -9.14 -1.39 10.90
C HIS A 57 -9.99 -1.58 12.16
N GLU A 58 -10.03 -2.81 12.70
CA GLU A 58 -10.85 -3.14 13.88
C GLU A 58 -12.28 -2.57 13.78
N ASP A 59 -12.70 -1.76 14.76
CA ASP A 59 -14.02 -1.15 14.83
C ASP A 59 -14.09 0.25 14.19
N ASP A 60 -13.04 0.68 13.46
CA ASP A 60 -13.03 1.97 12.76
C ASP A 60 -14.01 2.01 11.58
N GLU A 61 -14.27 3.22 11.09
CA GLU A 61 -15.07 3.42 9.89
C GLU A 61 -14.37 2.84 8.65
N GLN A 62 -15.13 2.10 7.86
CA GLN A 62 -14.65 1.55 6.59
C GLN A 62 -14.33 2.67 5.59
N VAL A 63 -13.09 2.66 5.08
CA VAL A 63 -12.63 3.54 4.01
C VAL A 63 -12.64 2.79 2.69
N THR A 64 -13.27 3.37 1.67
CA THR A 64 -13.26 2.81 0.31
C THR A 64 -12.41 3.69 -0.61
N ILE A 65 -11.37 3.08 -1.18
CA ILE A 65 -10.51 3.70 -2.20
C ILE A 65 -10.90 3.10 -3.55
N ARG A 66 -11.22 3.96 -4.51
CA ARG A 66 -11.68 3.57 -5.85
C ARG A 66 -10.73 4.09 -6.91
N ASN A 67 -10.93 3.61 -8.14
CA ASN A 67 -10.15 4.00 -9.31
C ASN A 67 -8.64 3.78 -9.08
N ILE A 68 -8.31 2.73 -8.34
CA ILE A 68 -6.92 2.41 -8.01
C ILE A 68 -6.21 2.04 -9.30
N ARG A 69 -5.09 2.72 -9.52
CA ARG A 69 -4.10 2.36 -10.52
C ARG A 69 -2.76 2.23 -9.81
N LEU A 70 -2.07 1.14 -10.10
CA LEU A 70 -0.70 0.90 -9.67
C LEU A 70 0.06 0.40 -10.90
N GLN A 71 1.15 1.05 -11.24
CA GLN A 71 2.16 0.52 -12.14
C GLN A 71 3.42 0.33 -11.32
N MET A 72 4.03 -0.85 -11.41
CA MET A 72 5.31 -1.15 -10.79
C MET A 72 6.15 -1.94 -11.77
N GLU A 73 7.42 -1.60 -11.84
CA GLU A 73 8.42 -2.28 -12.66
C GLU A 73 9.67 -2.52 -11.84
N GLN A 74 10.29 -3.68 -12.04
CA GLN A 74 11.43 -4.15 -11.26
C GLN A 74 12.52 -4.67 -12.20
N ASP A 75 13.77 -4.36 -11.86
CA ASP A 75 14.97 -4.88 -12.52
C ASP A 75 15.36 -6.29 -12.00
N PRO A 76 16.33 -6.97 -12.65
CA PRO A 76 16.82 -8.27 -12.18
C PRO A 76 17.50 -8.25 -10.80
N GLN A 77 17.80 -7.08 -10.25
CA GLN A 77 18.34 -6.89 -8.90
C GLN A 77 17.25 -6.61 -7.87
N HIS A 78 15.97 -6.77 -8.22
CA HIS A 78 14.82 -6.49 -7.35
C HIS A 78 14.68 -5.02 -6.94
N ARG A 79 15.19 -4.10 -7.75
CA ARG A 79 14.98 -2.66 -7.58
C ARG A 79 14.01 -2.15 -8.61
N GLY A 80 13.13 -1.25 -8.19
CA GLY A 80 12.01 -0.85 -9.03
C GLY A 80 11.50 0.55 -8.77
N SER A 81 10.59 0.96 -9.63
CA SER A 81 9.79 2.17 -9.45
C SER A 81 8.32 1.82 -9.43
N PHE A 82 7.52 2.70 -8.83
CA PHE A 82 6.08 2.56 -8.80
C PHE A 82 5.37 3.89 -8.97
N GLU A 83 4.20 3.83 -9.57
CA GLU A 83 3.25 4.93 -9.69
C GLU A 83 1.89 4.46 -9.20
N PHE A 84 1.31 5.21 -8.27
CA PHE A 84 0.00 4.94 -7.69
C PHE A 84 -0.92 6.13 -7.88
N SER A 85 -2.21 5.85 -8.14
CA SER A 85 -3.27 6.84 -8.01
C SER A 85 -4.54 6.20 -7.48
N GLY A 86 -5.33 6.98 -6.73
CA GLY A 86 -6.61 6.54 -6.21
C GLY A 86 -7.50 7.71 -5.79
N ARG A 87 -8.75 7.38 -5.49
CA ARG A 87 -9.76 8.33 -5.02
C ARG A 87 -10.49 7.79 -3.80
N VAL A 88 -10.67 8.62 -2.79
CA VAL A 88 -11.53 8.36 -1.63
C VAL A 88 -12.69 9.33 -1.66
N ASN A 89 -13.89 8.83 -1.42
CA ASN A 89 -15.07 9.68 -1.23
C ASN A 89 -15.67 9.43 0.14
N ARG A 90 -15.76 10.47 0.96
CA ARG A 90 -16.30 10.41 2.33
C ARG A 90 -16.96 11.75 2.68
N ASP A 91 -18.11 11.72 3.34
CA ASP A 91 -18.81 12.92 3.83
C ASP A 91 -19.01 14.02 2.75
N GLN A 92 -19.41 13.61 1.55
CA GLN A 92 -19.55 14.51 0.39
C GLN A 92 -18.25 15.23 -0.02
N ARG A 93 -17.09 14.69 0.39
CA ARG A 93 -15.75 15.14 0.00
C ARG A 93 -15.07 14.09 -0.85
N ASP A 94 -14.37 14.54 -1.87
CA ASP A 94 -13.57 13.75 -2.79
C ASP A 94 -12.10 14.09 -2.57
N LEU A 95 -11.32 13.07 -2.18
CA LEU A 95 -9.86 13.13 -2.11
C LEU A 95 -9.30 12.35 -3.29
N THR A 96 -8.61 13.03 -4.19
CA THR A 96 -7.78 12.39 -5.21
C THR A 96 -6.32 12.43 -4.75
N LEU A 97 -5.64 11.28 -4.84
CA LEU A 97 -4.24 11.10 -4.45
C LEU A 97 -3.47 10.44 -5.60
N SER A 98 -2.27 10.92 -5.86
CA SER A 98 -1.29 10.25 -6.70
C SER A 98 0.08 10.32 -6.06
N LEU A 99 0.86 9.25 -6.15
CA LEU A 99 2.22 9.21 -5.65
C LEU A 99 3.11 8.35 -6.53
N ASN A 100 4.40 8.65 -6.55
CA ASN A 100 5.41 7.85 -7.22
C ASN A 100 6.63 7.68 -6.33
N GLY A 101 7.44 6.68 -6.64
CA GLY A 101 8.61 6.38 -5.84
C GLY A 101 9.39 5.18 -6.34
N THR A 102 10.37 4.81 -5.54
CA THR A 102 11.26 3.67 -5.78
C THR A 102 11.18 2.66 -4.66
N VAL A 103 11.50 1.41 -4.99
CA VAL A 103 11.61 0.29 -4.06
C VAL A 103 12.94 -0.41 -4.29
N ASP A 104 13.65 -0.72 -3.22
CA ASP A 104 14.84 -1.56 -3.22
C ASP A 104 14.53 -2.80 -2.37
N ALA A 105 14.34 -3.93 -3.06
CA ALA A 105 14.14 -5.24 -2.47
C ALA A 105 15.32 -6.17 -2.79
N SER A 106 16.49 -5.63 -3.10
CA SER A 106 17.67 -6.41 -3.53
C SER A 106 18.19 -7.37 -2.46
N ASP A 107 18.01 -7.04 -1.19
CA ASP A 107 18.39 -7.86 -0.03
C ASP A 107 17.16 -8.45 0.69
N TYR A 108 16.03 -8.58 0.01
CA TYR A 108 14.85 -9.23 0.56
C TYR A 108 15.14 -10.72 0.84
N PRO A 109 14.74 -11.30 2.00
CA PRO A 109 13.81 -10.78 3.01
C PRO A 109 14.44 -9.92 4.12
N HIS A 110 15.75 -9.68 4.08
CA HIS A 110 16.46 -8.95 5.15
C HIS A 110 16.24 -7.44 5.10
N ASP A 111 16.21 -6.85 3.91
CA ASP A 111 15.92 -5.42 3.72
C ASP A 111 14.84 -5.18 2.65
N LEU A 112 14.02 -4.16 2.90
CA LEU A 112 13.05 -3.62 1.95
C LEU A 112 12.93 -2.12 2.20
N THR A 113 13.53 -1.34 1.32
CA THR A 113 13.47 0.12 1.39
C THR A 113 12.55 0.65 0.29
N ALA A 114 11.72 1.65 0.60
CA ALA A 114 10.87 2.30 -0.40
C ALA A 114 10.81 3.80 -0.16
N ALA A 115 11.15 4.60 -1.16
CA ALA A 115 11.14 6.07 -1.07
C ALA A 115 9.98 6.65 -1.88
N ILE A 116 9.21 7.59 -1.32
CA ILE A 116 8.16 8.31 -2.03
C ILE A 116 8.73 9.63 -2.53
N GLU A 117 8.91 9.74 -3.83
CA GLU A 117 9.55 10.91 -4.45
C GLU A 117 8.58 12.08 -4.53
N GLN A 118 7.33 11.80 -4.93
CA GLN A 118 6.29 12.81 -5.06
C GLN A 118 4.93 12.26 -4.62
N ILE A 119 4.18 13.13 -3.97
CA ILE A 119 2.77 12.97 -3.59
C ILE A 119 2.04 14.21 -4.08
N ASN A 120 1.00 14.03 -4.88
CA ASN A 120 0.05 15.08 -5.23
C ASN A 120 -1.32 14.70 -4.69
N TRP A 121 -2.01 15.67 -4.07
CA TRP A 121 -3.35 15.45 -3.55
C TRP A 121 -4.25 16.65 -3.83
N GLN A 122 -5.54 16.36 -4.00
CA GLN A 122 -6.60 17.35 -4.14
C GLN A 122 -7.81 16.89 -3.33
N LEU A 123 -8.31 17.78 -2.47
CA LEU A 123 -9.50 17.60 -1.68
C LEU A 123 -10.56 18.61 -2.12
N GLN A 124 -11.75 18.15 -2.47
CA GLN A 124 -12.86 18.99 -2.90
C GLN A 124 -14.18 18.48 -2.30
N GLY A 125 -15.21 19.33 -2.20
CA GLY A 125 -16.53 18.93 -1.73
C GLY A 125 -17.09 19.82 -0.63
N ALA A 126 -17.96 19.25 0.21
CA ALA A 126 -18.67 19.99 1.25
C ALA A 126 -17.72 20.73 2.20
N ASP A 127 -18.09 21.97 2.55
CA ASP A 127 -17.36 22.88 3.43
C ASP A 127 -15.94 23.27 2.98
N LEU A 128 -15.64 23.13 1.69
CA LEU A 128 -14.36 23.54 1.09
C LEU A 128 -14.54 24.67 0.07
N PRO A 129 -13.47 25.45 -0.23
CA PRO A 129 -13.51 26.43 -1.31
C PRO A 129 -13.94 25.80 -2.63
N LYS A 130 -14.52 26.58 -3.54
CA LYS A 130 -14.95 26.09 -4.86
C LYS A 130 -13.81 25.45 -5.67
N GLN A 131 -12.58 25.94 -5.50
CA GLN A 131 -11.38 25.38 -6.12
C GLN A 131 -10.83 24.13 -5.41
N GLY A 132 -11.38 23.75 -4.25
CA GLY A 132 -10.84 22.72 -3.38
C GLY A 132 -9.59 23.19 -2.63
N ILE A 133 -8.87 22.21 -2.07
CA ILE A 133 -7.55 22.37 -1.46
C ILE A 133 -6.63 21.39 -2.17
N GLN A 134 -5.47 21.84 -2.64
CA GLN A 134 -4.48 20.98 -3.27
C GLN A 134 -3.12 21.14 -2.62
N GLY A 135 -2.28 20.12 -2.77
CA GLY A 135 -0.93 20.17 -2.28
C GLY A 135 -0.03 19.17 -2.96
N GLN A 136 1.27 19.47 -2.85
CA GLN A 136 2.34 18.58 -3.27
C GLN A 136 3.23 18.33 -2.07
N SER A 137 3.69 17.09 -1.92
CA SER A 137 4.61 16.69 -0.86
C SER A 137 5.62 15.71 -1.41
N GLY A 138 6.87 15.78 -0.96
CA GLY A 138 7.86 14.72 -1.15
C GLY A 138 8.12 14.05 0.20
N MET A 139 8.21 12.72 0.23
CA MET A 139 8.37 11.95 1.47
C MET A 139 9.35 10.79 1.32
N GLY A 140 10.58 10.96 1.80
CA GLY A 140 11.52 9.83 1.93
C GLY A 140 11.08 8.90 3.07
N VAL A 141 10.59 7.71 2.74
CA VAL A 141 10.40 6.60 3.70
C VAL A 141 11.61 5.68 3.57
N SER A 142 12.10 5.14 4.68
CA SER A 142 13.07 4.03 4.66
C SER A 142 12.74 3.12 5.84
N ARG A 143 12.74 1.81 5.58
CA ARG A 143 12.38 0.81 6.57
C ARG A 143 13.50 -0.24 6.65
N PRO A 144 14.65 0.10 7.26
CA PRO A 144 15.60 -0.93 7.64
C PRO A 144 14.93 -1.87 8.65
N SER A 145 15.16 -3.16 8.47
CA SER A 145 14.62 -4.29 9.26
C SER A 145 14.12 -3.90 10.66
N GLY A 146 12.79 -3.82 10.81
CA GLY A 146 12.10 -3.80 12.10
C GLY A 146 11.61 -2.46 12.65
N ARG A 147 12.03 -1.29 12.12
CA ARG A 147 11.48 0.01 12.54
C ARG A 147 11.34 0.98 11.37
N SER A 148 10.11 1.41 11.11
CA SER A 148 9.83 2.44 10.09
C SER A 148 10.31 3.80 10.62
N HIS A 149 11.23 4.44 9.92
CA HIS A 149 11.65 5.82 10.19
C HIS A 149 11.22 6.71 9.02
N ILE A 150 10.41 7.73 9.30
CA ILE A 150 10.03 8.75 8.33
C ILE A 150 11.09 9.85 8.41
N ASN A 151 11.96 9.95 7.40
CA ASN A 151 13.15 10.80 7.46
C ASN A 151 12.93 12.22 6.91
N ALA A 152 11.85 12.48 6.18
CA ALA A 152 11.51 13.85 5.77
C ALA A 152 10.03 13.97 5.37
N PHE A 153 9.38 15.04 5.84
CA PHE A 153 8.05 15.47 5.41
C PHE A 153 8.16 16.94 4.98
N HIS A 154 8.04 17.22 3.69
CA HIS A 154 7.90 18.60 3.20
C HIS A 154 6.52 18.74 2.56
N LEU A 155 5.66 19.57 3.17
CA LEU A 155 4.30 19.80 2.70
C LEU A 155 4.21 21.19 2.08
N THR A 156 3.95 21.27 0.79
CA THR A 156 3.64 22.54 0.11
C THR A 156 2.14 22.56 -0.19
N LYS A 157 1.41 23.40 0.56
CA LYS A 157 -0.02 23.66 0.33
C LYS A 157 -0.15 24.80 -0.67
N SER A 158 -0.97 24.63 -1.70
CA SER A 158 -1.41 25.71 -2.57
C SER A 158 -2.92 25.90 -2.40
N VAL A 159 -3.33 27.10 -1.96
CA VAL A 159 -4.74 27.50 -1.78
C VAL A 159 -5.24 28.19 -3.04
#